data_AF-A0A8J7E678-F1
#
_entry.id   AF-A0A8J7E678-F1
#
_cell.length_a   1.000
_cell.length_b   1.000
_cell.length_c   1.000
_cell.angle_alpha   90.00
_cell.angle_beta   90.00
_cell.angle_gamma   90.00
#
_symmetry.space_group_name_H-M   'P 1'
#
loop_
_entity.id
_entity.type
_entity.pdbx_description
1 polymer ?
#
loop_
_entity_poly.entity_id
_entity_poly.type
_entity_poly.pdbx_seq_one_letter_code
_entity_poly.pdbx_strand_id
1 'polypeptide(L)'
;MRKVCYNAIFPDDSRETINNCELVDFLFELPILLNFGCIPPSRVINSLLLKGELNSGMGGSLEWEVFQLEEDEYVTLVDSLLKQPNLDIFTDKDFQNIEDLDKWVISIFLKYYKGNNEMLKVAEDYYQEKFGHS
;
A
#
# COMPACT_ATOMS: atom_id res chain seq x y z
N MET A 1 -1.18 -2.82 -19.19
CA MET A 1 -0.84 -2.70 -17.76
C MET A 1 0.12 -3.84 -17.42
N ARG A 2 1.07 -3.63 -16.49
CA ARG A 2 2.11 -4.61 -16.16
C ARG A 2 1.50 -5.86 -15.53
N LYS A 3 2.06 -7.03 -15.86
CA LYS A 3 1.75 -8.29 -15.21
C LYS A 3 2.76 -8.59 -14.08
N VAL A 4 2.26 -9.12 -12.98
CA VAL A 4 3.06 -9.47 -11.79
C VAL A 4 2.87 -10.96 -11.48
N CYS A 5 3.95 -11.61 -11.08
CA CYS A 5 3.93 -12.94 -10.48
C CYS A 5 4.34 -12.81 -9.01
N TYR A 6 3.61 -13.46 -8.11
CA TYR A 6 3.89 -13.41 -6.68
C TYR A 6 3.49 -14.73 -6.00
N ASN A 7 4.05 -14.98 -4.84
CA ASN A 7 3.67 -16.08 -3.96
C ASN A 7 2.85 -15.53 -2.79
N ALA A 8 1.69 -16.14 -2.54
CA ALA A 8 0.99 -16.01 -1.28
C ALA A 8 1.47 -17.11 -0.33
N ILE A 9 1.91 -16.71 0.86
CA ILE A 9 2.39 -17.61 1.92
C ILE A 9 1.39 -17.52 3.05
N PHE A 10 0.74 -18.64 3.34
CA PHE A 10 -0.28 -18.72 4.37
C PHE A 10 0.33 -19.02 5.75
N PRO A 11 -0.42 -18.83 6.85
CA PRO A 11 0.10 -19.06 8.21
C PRO A 11 0.58 -20.48 8.52
N ASP A 12 0.19 -21.47 7.71
CA ASP A 12 0.63 -22.86 7.81
C ASP A 12 1.86 -23.17 6.93
N ASP A 13 2.56 -22.12 6.46
CA ASP A 13 3.69 -22.14 5.53
C ASP A 13 3.38 -22.71 4.14
N SER A 14 2.10 -23.02 3.84
CA SER A 14 1.71 -23.38 2.48
C SER A 14 1.85 -22.18 1.54
N ARG A 15 2.18 -22.47 0.27
CA ARG A 15 2.45 -21.46 -0.75
C ARG A 15 1.55 -21.66 -1.96
N GLU A 16 0.99 -20.56 -2.45
CA GLU A 16 0.33 -20.50 -3.74
C GLU A 16 1.07 -19.51 -4.64
N THR A 17 1.42 -19.94 -5.85
CA THR A 17 2.04 -19.06 -6.85
C THR A 17 0.98 -18.54 -7.80
N ILE A 18 0.80 -17.22 -7.80
CA ILE A 18 -0.09 -16.52 -8.70
C ILE A 18 0.74 -15.99 -9.87
N ASN A 19 0.34 -16.34 -11.09
CA ASN A 19 1.03 -15.96 -12.32
C ASN A 19 0.19 -14.98 -13.14
N ASN A 20 0.84 -14.04 -13.84
CA ASN A 20 0.20 -13.12 -14.78
C ASN A 20 -0.94 -12.27 -14.18
N CYS A 21 -0.86 -11.93 -12.89
CA CYS A 21 -1.78 -11.02 -12.22
C CYS A 21 -1.64 -9.60 -12.80
N GLU A 22 -2.72 -8.87 -13.06
CA GLU A 22 -2.58 -7.45 -13.41
C GLU A 22 -2.02 -6.68 -12.20
N LEU A 23 -1.17 -5.68 -12.44
CA LEU A 23 -0.62 -4.85 -11.38
C LEU A 23 -1.73 -4.25 -10.49
N VAL A 24 -2.85 -3.83 -11.08
CA VAL A 24 -3.99 -3.27 -10.33
C VAL A 24 -4.57 -4.29 -9.35
N ASP A 25 -4.74 -5.54 -9.79
CA ASP A 25 -5.28 -6.63 -8.98
C ASP A 25 -4.29 -6.99 -7.87
N PHE A 26 -2.99 -7.05 -8.19
CA PHE A 26 -1.94 -7.26 -7.21
C PHE A 26 -1.90 -6.17 -6.12
N LEU A 27 -2.18 -4.90 -6.43
CA LEU A 27 -2.25 -3.87 -5.40
C LEU A 27 -3.42 -4.05 -4.43
N PHE A 28 -4.51 -4.70 -4.85
CA PHE A 28 -5.61 -5.05 -3.94
C PHE A 28 -5.25 -6.18 -2.98
N GLU A 29 -4.30 -7.03 -3.36
CA GLU A 29 -3.76 -8.08 -2.50
C GLU A 29 -2.84 -7.51 -1.40
N LEU A 30 -2.36 -6.27 -1.54
CA LEU A 30 -1.50 -5.58 -0.58
C LEU A 30 -2.35 -4.76 0.41
N PRO A 31 -2.68 -5.28 1.61
CA PRO A 31 -3.75 -4.73 2.46
C PRO A 31 -3.49 -3.29 2.91
N ILE A 32 -2.22 -2.89 2.97
CA ILE A 32 -1.81 -1.59 3.47
C ILE A 32 -1.86 -0.47 2.42
N LEU A 33 -1.82 -0.78 1.12
CA LEU A 33 -1.61 0.23 0.07
C LEU A 33 -2.86 1.00 -0.32
N LEU A 34 -4.06 0.42 -0.20
CA LEU A 34 -5.32 1.10 -0.55
C LEU A 34 -6.18 1.38 0.68
N ASN A 35 -5.51 1.57 1.82
CA ASN A 35 -6.14 1.96 3.07
C ASN A 35 -6.99 3.22 2.88
N PHE A 36 -8.25 3.15 3.32
CA PHE A 36 -9.25 4.21 3.16
C PHE A 36 -9.50 4.65 1.70
N GLY A 37 -9.11 3.85 0.70
CA GLY A 37 -9.29 4.16 -0.72
C GLY A 37 -8.35 5.23 -1.27
N CYS A 38 -7.40 5.73 -0.49
CA CYS A 38 -6.43 6.70 -1.00
C CYS A 38 -5.30 6.00 -1.75
N ILE A 39 -5.01 6.45 -2.97
CA ILE A 39 -3.88 5.96 -3.76
C ILE A 39 -2.57 6.56 -3.20
N PRO A 40 -1.55 5.74 -2.87
CA PRO A 40 -0.25 6.23 -2.44
C PRO A 40 0.54 6.87 -3.59
N PRO A 41 1.42 7.84 -3.30
CA PRO A 41 2.37 8.38 -4.28
C PRO A 41 3.28 7.29 -4.87
N SER A 42 3.78 7.52 -6.08
CA SER A 42 4.67 6.57 -6.78
C SER A 42 5.89 6.16 -5.95
N ARG A 43 6.47 7.11 -5.19
CA ARG A 43 7.61 6.84 -4.31
C ARG A 43 7.27 5.84 -3.20
N VAL A 44 6.10 5.98 -2.59
CA VAL A 44 5.61 5.05 -1.57
C VAL A 44 5.38 3.66 -2.17
N ILE A 45 4.71 3.58 -3.32
CA ILE A 45 4.47 2.30 -4.01
C ILE A 45 5.81 1.64 -4.36
N ASN A 46 6.74 2.36 -5.00
CA ASN A 46 8.04 1.82 -5.37
C ASN A 46 8.88 1.42 -4.15
N SER A 47 8.77 2.14 -3.03
CA SER A 47 9.43 1.75 -1.78
C SER A 47 8.97 0.38 -1.27
N LEU A 48 7.71 0.01 -1.50
CA LEU A 48 7.18 -1.30 -1.17
C LEU A 48 7.61 -2.34 -2.22
N LEU A 49 7.39 -2.05 -3.50
CA LEU A 49 7.65 -3.00 -4.59
C LEU A 49 9.11 -3.43 -4.68
N LEU A 50 10.05 -2.53 -4.31
CA LEU A 50 11.47 -2.83 -4.24
C LEU A 50 11.87 -3.72 -3.05
N LYS A 51 11.01 -3.90 -2.05
CA LYS A 51 11.26 -4.86 -0.96
C LYS A 51 11.11 -6.31 -1.43
N GLY A 52 10.22 -6.56 -2.39
CA GLY A 52 9.94 -7.91 -2.88
C GLY A 52 9.12 -8.76 -1.91
N GLU A 53 8.68 -8.20 -0.79
CA GLU A 53 7.88 -8.91 0.19
C GLU A 53 7.00 -7.96 1.01
N LEU A 54 5.88 -8.49 1.50
CA LEU A 54 5.05 -7.88 2.52
C LEU A 54 4.67 -8.94 3.54
N ASN A 55 5.17 -8.78 4.77
CA ASN A 55 4.79 -9.64 5.89
C ASN A 55 3.66 -8.97 6.69
N SER A 56 2.48 -9.60 6.72
CA SER A 56 1.30 -9.09 7.45
C SER A 56 1.07 -9.83 8.78
N GLY A 57 2.08 -10.52 9.31
CA GLY A 57 1.99 -11.28 10.55
C GLY A 57 1.01 -12.45 10.44
N MET A 58 -0.05 -12.46 11.25
CA MET A 58 -1.02 -13.57 11.33
C MET A 58 -1.85 -13.77 10.05
N GLY A 59 -1.80 -12.83 9.09
CA GLY A 59 -2.49 -12.94 7.80
C GLY A 59 -1.70 -13.67 6.71
N GLY A 60 -0.46 -14.07 6.99
CA GLY A 60 0.47 -14.57 5.97
C GLY A 60 1.35 -13.46 5.38
N SER A 61 2.10 -13.80 4.34
CA SER A 61 2.98 -12.88 3.62
C SER A 61 2.84 -13.03 2.11
N LEU A 62 3.19 -11.97 1.39
CA LEU A 62 3.32 -11.97 -0.06
C LEU A 62 4.80 -11.81 -0.42
N GLU A 63 5.28 -12.56 -1.40
CA GLU A 63 6.63 -12.46 -1.97
C GLU A 63 6.55 -12.26 -3.48
N TRP A 64 7.34 -11.37 -4.06
CA TRP A 64 7.38 -11.09 -5.49
C TRP A 64 8.81 -10.73 -5.95
N GLU A 65 9.06 -10.81 -7.26
CA GLU A 65 10.31 -10.29 -7.82
C GLU A 65 10.34 -8.78 -7.68
N VAL A 66 11.43 -8.21 -7.16
CA VAL A 66 11.53 -6.75 -6.95
C VAL A 66 11.37 -5.99 -8.26
N PHE A 67 10.57 -4.93 -8.24
CA PHE A 67 10.45 -4.02 -9.37
C PHE A 67 10.08 -2.61 -8.91
N GLN A 68 10.20 -1.66 -9.82
CA GLN A 68 9.64 -0.32 -9.66
C GLN A 68 8.73 0.00 -10.86
N LEU A 69 7.80 0.90 -10.63
CA LEU A 69 6.98 1.52 -11.66
C LEU A 69 7.69 2.74 -12.21
N GLU A 70 7.74 2.82 -13.53
CA GLU A 70 8.08 4.05 -14.23
C GLU A 70 6.91 5.04 -14.15
N GLU A 71 7.15 6.31 -14.48
CA GLU A 71 6.17 7.39 -14.34
C GLU A 71 4.88 7.14 -15.15
N ASP A 72 5.02 6.67 -16.39
CA ASP A 72 3.91 6.35 -17.28
C ASP A 72 3.10 5.12 -16.82
N GLU A 73 3.79 4.12 -16.26
CA GLU A 73 3.15 2.97 -15.62
C GLU A 73 2.34 3.39 -14.40
N TYR A 74 2.89 4.27 -13.55
CA TYR A 74 2.16 4.79 -12.40
C TYR A 74 0.94 5.61 -12.81
N VAL A 75 1.05 6.48 -13.83
CA VAL A 75 -0.11 7.22 -14.36
C VAL A 75 -1.20 6.26 -14.86
N THR A 76 -0.82 5.21 -15.58
CA THR A 76 -1.74 4.20 -16.09
C THR A 76 -2.41 3.42 -14.94
N LEU A 77 -1.65 3.10 -13.90
CA LEU A 77 -2.15 2.43 -12.69
C LEU A 77 -3.18 3.31 -11.97
N VAL A 78 -2.87 4.58 -11.73
CA VAL A 78 -3.78 5.55 -11.09
C VAL A 78 -5.10 5.65 -11.87
N ASP A 79 -5.02 5.81 -13.19
CA ASP A 79 -6.20 5.86 -14.07
C ASP A 79 -7.03 4.57 -13.98
N SER A 80 -6.37 3.41 -13.89
CA SER A 80 -7.04 2.10 -13.76
C SER A 80 -7.72 1.92 -12.39
N LEU A 81 -7.09 2.40 -11.32
CA LEU A 81 -7.63 2.37 -9.96
C LEU A 81 -8.85 3.30 -9.81
N LEU A 82 -8.79 4.51 -10.37
CA LEU A 82 -9.88 5.49 -10.32
C LEU A 82 -11.12 5.06 -11.12
N LYS A 83 -10.97 4.11 -12.05
CA LYS A 83 -12.06 3.55 -12.87
C LYS A 83 -12.77 2.36 -12.22
N GLN A 84 -12.36 1.92 -11.04
CA GLN A 84 -12.99 0.79 -10.35
C GLN A 84 -14.39 1.19 -9.85
N PRO A 85 -15.48 0.67 -10.44
CA PRO A 85 -16.83 1.22 -10.24
C PRO A 85 -17.42 0.97 -8.84
N ASN A 86 -16.85 0.03 -8.09
CA ASN A 86 -17.37 -0.42 -6.79
C ASN A 86 -16.49 0.01 -5.61
N LEU A 87 -15.50 0.86 -5.84
CA LEU A 87 -14.54 1.28 -4.83
C LEU A 87 -14.46 2.81 -4.79
N ASP A 88 -14.49 3.38 -3.58
CA ASP A 88 -14.30 4.82 -3.37
C ASP A 88 -12.80 5.14 -3.35
N ILE A 89 -12.20 5.13 -4.55
CA ILE A 89 -10.77 5.37 -4.73
C ILE A 89 -10.51 6.82 -5.10
N PHE A 90 -9.51 7.45 -4.47
CA PHE A 90 -9.14 8.83 -4.73
C PHE A 90 -7.63 9.09 -4.56
N THR A 91 -7.18 10.26 -5.00
CA THR A 91 -5.82 10.78 -4.73
C THR A 91 -5.89 11.96 -3.78
N ASP A 92 -4.91 12.10 -2.89
CA ASP A 92 -4.82 13.24 -1.98
C ASP A 92 -3.47 13.96 -2.12
N LYS A 93 -3.55 15.26 -2.44
CA LYS A 93 -2.37 16.11 -2.66
C LYS A 93 -1.53 16.31 -1.40
N ASP A 94 -2.13 16.20 -0.22
CA ASP A 94 -1.44 16.43 1.05
C ASP A 94 -0.35 15.37 1.30
N PHE A 95 -0.45 14.21 0.65
CA PHE A 95 0.49 13.09 0.81
C PHE A 95 1.47 12.91 -0.35
N GLN A 96 1.42 13.74 -1.41
CA GLN A 96 2.24 13.56 -2.62
C GLN A 96 3.75 13.57 -2.38
N ASN A 97 4.20 14.23 -1.30
CA ASN A 97 5.61 14.35 -0.96
C ASN A 97 6.08 13.33 0.09
N ILE A 98 5.21 12.40 0.51
CA ILE A 98 5.61 11.30 1.39
C ILE A 98 6.31 10.23 0.54
N GLU A 99 7.45 9.75 1.02
CA GLU A 99 8.23 8.70 0.37
C GLU A 99 8.27 7.41 1.19
N ASP A 100 8.09 7.52 2.50
CA ASP A 100 8.09 6.40 3.44
C ASP A 100 6.68 5.80 3.58
N LEU A 101 6.60 4.48 3.41
CA LEU A 101 5.34 3.73 3.48
C LEU A 101 4.67 3.83 4.85
N ASP A 102 5.42 3.67 5.93
CA ASP A 102 4.85 3.69 7.28
C ASP A 102 4.30 5.09 7.59
N LYS A 103 5.08 6.12 7.25
CA LYS A 103 4.67 7.52 7.36
C LYS A 103 3.40 7.78 6.55
N TRP A 104 3.30 7.25 5.34
CA TRP A 104 2.11 7.40 4.50
C TRP A 104 0.89 6.72 5.13
N VAL A 105 1.01 5.44 5.53
CA VAL A 105 -0.07 4.67 6.15
C VAL A 105 -0.63 5.37 7.38
N ILE A 106 0.26 5.86 8.27
CA ILE A 106 -0.15 6.53 9.51
C ILE A 106 -0.76 7.91 9.21
N SER A 107 -0.20 8.65 8.27
CA SER A 107 -0.73 9.97 7.89
C SER A 107 -2.15 9.87 7.31
N ILE A 108 -2.38 8.86 6.48
CA ILE A 108 -3.70 8.51 5.94
C ILE A 108 -4.64 8.12 7.08
N PHE A 109 -4.19 7.23 7.98
CA PHE A 109 -4.99 6.79 9.12
C PHE A 109 -5.43 7.99 9.98
N LEU A 110 -4.50 8.88 10.35
CA LEU A 110 -4.79 10.07 11.15
C LEU A 110 -5.80 11.02 10.49
N LYS A 111 -5.74 11.17 9.15
CA LYS A 111 -6.64 12.07 8.42
C LYS A 111 -8.05 11.48 8.24
N TYR A 112 -8.13 10.20 7.88
CA TYR A 112 -9.37 9.59 7.41
C TYR A 112 -10.06 8.69 8.42
N TYR A 113 -9.36 8.17 9.44
CA TYR A 113 -9.99 7.37 10.48
C TYR A 113 -11.01 8.21 11.27
N LYS A 114 -12.25 7.72 11.36
CA LYS A 114 -13.36 8.35 12.11
C LYS A 114 -13.82 7.53 13.31
N GLY A 115 -13.01 6.58 13.77
CA GLY A 115 -13.32 5.75 14.92
C GLY A 115 -12.99 6.42 16.26
N ASN A 116 -12.64 5.63 17.27
CA ASN A 116 -12.42 6.14 18.62
C ASN A 116 -11.13 6.98 18.74
N ASN A 117 -11.19 8.04 19.54
CA ASN A 117 -10.09 8.95 19.88
C ASN A 117 -8.89 8.23 20.52
N GLU A 118 -9.09 7.10 21.20
CA GLU A 118 -7.99 6.34 21.80
C GLU A 118 -7.04 5.77 20.73
N MET A 119 -7.59 5.20 19.65
CA MET A 119 -6.79 4.68 18.53
C MET A 119 -6.09 5.81 17.77
N LEU A 120 -6.76 6.97 17.63
CA LEU A 120 -6.13 8.16 17.05
C LEU A 120 -4.92 8.59 17.88
N LYS A 121 -5.08 8.67 19.20
CA LYS A 121 -3.98 9.05 20.11
C LYS A 121 -2.79 8.08 20.01
N VAL A 122 -3.05 6.77 19.96
CA VAL A 122 -1.97 5.77 19.77
C VAL A 122 -1.23 6.00 18.46
N ALA A 123 -1.94 6.27 17.38
CA ALA A 123 -1.33 6.56 16.07
C ALA A 123 -0.55 7.89 16.08
N GLU A 124 -1.05 8.92 16.76
CA GLU A 124 -0.36 10.20 16.94
C GLU A 124 0.93 10.02 17.73
N ASP A 125 0.88 9.34 18.87
CA ASP A 125 2.02 9.07 19.74
C ASP A 125 3.11 8.30 18.96
N TYR A 126 2.73 7.25 18.23
CA TYR A 126 3.64 6.49 17.37
C TYR A 126 4.24 7.36 16.27
N TYR A 127 3.45 8.20 15.61
CA TYR A 127 3.93 9.09 14.56
C TYR A 127 4.98 10.07 15.10
N GLN A 128 4.72 10.68 16.27
CA GLN A 128 5.66 11.61 16.90
C GLN A 128 6.94 10.92 17.34
N GLU A 129 6.85 9.72 17.93
CA GLU A 129 8.03 8.94 18.34
C GLU A 129 8.92 8.59 17.14
N LYS A 130 8.32 8.14 16.04
CA LYS A 130 9.06 7.63 14.89
C LYS A 130 9.52 8.72 13.91
N PHE A 131 8.75 9.80 13.75
CA PHE A 131 8.97 10.82 12.71
C PHE A 131 9.03 12.26 13.23
N GLY A 132 8.76 12.51 14.52
CA GLY A 132 8.72 13.86 15.10
C GLY A 132 10.10 14.46 15.44
N HIS A 133 11.17 13.67 15.33
CA HIS A 133 12.54 14.15 15.43
C HIS A 133 13.06 14.54 14.04
N SER A 134 12.70 15.75 13.59
CA SER A 134 13.27 16.38 12.39
C SER A 134 13.72 17.80 12.71
#